data_AF-A0A1Q3C1D2-F1
#
_entry.id   AF-A0A1Q3C1D2-F1
#
_cell.length_a   1.000
_cell.length_b   1.000
_cell.length_c   1.000
_cell.angle_alpha   90.00
_cell.angle_beta   90.00
_cell.angle_gamma   90.00
#
_symmetry.space_group_name_H-M   'P 1'
#
loop_
_entity.id
_entity.type
_entity.pdbx_description
1 polymer ?
#
loop_
_entity_poly.entity_id
_entity_poly.type
_entity_poly.pdbx_seq_one_letter_code
_entity_poly.pdbx_strand_id
1 'polypeptide(L)'
;MTFLVVDTPSPYNAIVGRPCLNLLEAIVSTRHLVVKFPTRFGVGEVRGDQQAARQCYKTAISDNGKGKVLPIANVELRGDMEPERPQPVEDVLQVPMEEGNNEKVFQVGSQLGEAEKAELITFLRDNKDVFAWSAEEVPGISPDVMVHKLSVDPARPPTRQKKRNFTPER
;
A
#
# COMPACT_ATOMS: atom_id res chain seq x y z
N MET A 1 19.57 -9.92 18.14
CA MET A 1 18.74 -8.78 17.71
C MET A 1 19.49 -7.51 18.06
N THR A 2 19.75 -6.64 17.09
CA THR A 2 20.50 -5.39 17.29
C THR A 2 19.53 -4.21 17.22
N PHE A 3 19.62 -3.30 18.17
CA PHE A 3 18.75 -2.12 18.25
C PHE A 3 19.60 -0.85 18.17
N LEU A 4 19.07 0.17 17.50
CA LEU A 4 19.59 1.52 17.56
C LEU A 4 18.78 2.30 18.60
N VAL A 5 19.46 2.82 19.62
CA VAL A 5 18.86 3.71 20.62
C VAL A 5 19.19 5.14 20.21
N VAL A 6 18.15 5.94 19.99
CA VAL A 6 18.28 7.36 19.63
C VAL A 6 17.64 8.17 20.74
N ASP A 7 18.42 9.03 21.39
CA ASP A 7 17.92 9.95 22.41
C ASP A 7 17.36 11.21 21.73
N THR A 8 16.10 11.14 21.32
CA THR A 8 15.39 12.23 20.66
C THR A 8 13.93 12.28 21.13
N PRO A 9 13.35 13.48 21.29
CA PRO A 9 11.91 13.60 21.50
C PRO A 9 11.17 13.02 20.29
N SER A 10 10.41 11.95 20.51
CA SER A 10 9.67 11.21 19.48
C SER A 10 8.30 10.82 20.03
N PRO A 11 7.22 10.85 19.21
CA PRO A 11 5.92 10.35 19.61
C PRO A 11 5.87 8.81 19.70
N TYR A 12 6.93 8.12 19.25
CA TYR A 12 7.06 6.67 19.28
C TYR A 12 8.16 6.23 20.26
N ASN A 13 7.85 5.22 21.08
CA ASN A 13 8.80 4.61 22.01
C ASN A 13 9.73 3.59 21.34
N ALA A 14 9.31 3.00 20.21
CA ALA A 14 10.10 2.06 19.42
C ALA A 14 9.57 2.01 17.98
N ILE A 15 10.48 1.89 17.01
CA ILE A 15 10.14 1.63 15.61
C ILE A 15 10.58 0.22 15.28
N VAL A 16 9.60 -0.64 14.99
CA VAL A 16 9.82 -2.06 14.76
C VAL A 16 9.62 -2.38 13.29
N GLY A 17 10.70 -2.79 12.62
CA GLY A 17 10.65 -3.16 11.21
C GLY A 17 9.97 -4.52 10.98
N ARG A 18 9.54 -4.75 9.74
CA ARG A 18 8.96 -6.03 9.29
C ARG A 18 9.81 -7.27 9.63
N PRO A 19 11.15 -7.27 9.47
CA PRO A 19 11.96 -8.42 9.86
C PRO A 19 11.83 -8.80 11.34
N CYS A 20 11.73 -7.78 12.23
CA CYS A 20 11.54 -7.99 13.66
C CYS A 20 10.15 -8.55 13.97
N LEU A 21 9.10 -7.97 13.37
CA LEU A 21 7.74 -8.48 13.54
C LEU A 21 7.60 -9.94 13.07
N ASN A 22 8.22 -10.29 11.94
CA ASN A 22 8.21 -11.66 11.43
C ASN A 22 8.97 -12.61 12.35
N LEU A 23 10.14 -12.20 12.88
CA LEU A 23 10.91 -13.01 13.83
C LEU A 23 10.14 -13.26 15.12
N LEU A 24 9.35 -12.29 15.56
CA LEU A 24 8.52 -12.39 16.76
C LEU A 24 7.16 -13.07 16.49
N GLU A 25 6.87 -13.49 15.25
CA GLU A 25 5.54 -13.98 14.84
C GLU A 25 4.42 -13.02 15.29
N ALA A 26 4.72 -11.72 15.24
CA ALA A 26 3.87 -10.69 15.83
C ALA A 26 2.74 -10.28 14.87
N ILE A 27 1.52 -10.21 15.41
CA ILE A 27 0.33 -9.72 14.73
C ILE A 27 0.01 -8.32 15.23
N VAL A 28 -0.03 -7.35 14.33
CA VAL A 28 -0.29 -5.95 14.64
C VAL A 28 -1.71 -5.58 14.22
N SER A 29 -2.50 -5.04 15.15
CA SER A 29 -3.78 -4.41 14.89
C SER A 29 -3.67 -2.91 15.05
N THR A 30 -3.57 -2.20 13.93
CA THR A 30 -3.50 -0.73 13.90
C THR A 30 -4.77 -0.10 14.48
N ARG A 31 -5.94 -0.64 14.15
CA ARG A 31 -7.24 -0.16 14.64
C ARG A 31 -7.33 -0.16 16.17
N HIS A 32 -6.82 -1.20 16.80
CA HIS A 32 -6.89 -1.36 18.26
C HIS A 32 -5.61 -0.92 18.97
N LEU A 33 -4.59 -0.50 18.22
CA LEU A 33 -3.24 -0.21 18.71
C LEU A 33 -2.68 -1.37 19.55
N VAL A 34 -2.85 -2.61 19.08
CA VAL A 34 -2.40 -3.81 19.80
C VAL A 34 -1.41 -4.59 18.95
N VAL A 35 -0.34 -5.06 19.59
CA VAL A 35 0.58 -6.06 19.03
C VAL A 35 0.48 -7.32 19.87
N LYS A 36 0.28 -8.47 19.22
CA LYS A 36 0.27 -9.79 19.85
C LYS A 36 1.42 -10.63 19.34
N PHE A 37 2.07 -11.40 20.19
CA PHE A 37 3.16 -12.31 19.80
C PHE A 37 3.19 -13.54 20.72
N PRO A 38 3.64 -14.70 20.23
CA PRO A 38 3.80 -15.89 21.06
C PRO A 38 4.87 -15.70 22.14
N THR A 39 4.62 -16.29 23.31
CA THR A 39 5.56 -16.43 24.42
C THR A 39 5.47 -17.85 24.98
N ARG A 40 6.47 -18.26 25.77
CA ARG A 40 6.46 -19.58 26.45
C ARG A 40 5.26 -19.82 27.39
N PHE A 41 4.51 -18.77 27.74
CA PHE A 41 3.36 -18.83 28.64
C PHE A 41 2.03 -18.50 27.94
N GLY A 42 2.01 -18.43 26.60
CA GLY A 42 0.84 -18.04 25.81
C GLY A 42 1.09 -16.78 25.00
N VAL A 43 0.02 -16.03 24.68
CA VAL A 43 0.12 -14.84 23.83
C VAL A 43 0.46 -13.61 24.68
N GLY A 44 1.60 -12.98 24.38
CA GLY A 44 1.96 -11.67 24.89
C GLY A 44 1.19 -10.58 24.13
N GLU A 45 0.79 -9.52 24.84
CA GLU A 45 0.04 -8.42 24.27
C GLU A 45 0.66 -7.08 24.70
N VAL A 46 0.96 -6.23 23.73
CA VAL A 46 1.39 -4.85 23.93
C VAL A 46 0.29 -3.94 23.41
N ARG A 47 -0.23 -3.06 24.25
CA ARG A 47 -1.27 -2.09 23.91
C ARG A 47 -0.69 -0.69 23.87
N GLY A 48 -1.01 0.04 22.81
CA GLY A 48 -0.79 1.47 22.72
C GLY A 48 -1.88 2.24 23.48
N ASP A 49 -1.55 3.45 23.89
CA ASP A 49 -2.51 4.37 24.49
C ASP A 49 -3.31 5.07 23.37
N GLN A 50 -4.60 4.74 23.29
CA GLN A 50 -5.49 5.30 22.29
C GLN A 50 -5.80 6.79 22.52
N GLN A 51 -5.79 7.27 23.77
CA GLN A 51 -5.98 8.68 24.07
C GLN A 51 -4.76 9.49 23.64
N ALA A 52 -3.56 9.04 24.01
CA ALA A 52 -2.31 9.66 23.59
C ALA A 52 -2.19 9.68 22.06
N ALA A 53 -2.47 8.55 21.39
CA ALA A 53 -2.42 8.47 19.93
C ALA A 53 -3.39 9.46 19.25
N ARG A 54 -4.61 9.60 19.77
CA ARG A 54 -5.60 10.58 19.25
C ARG A 54 -5.15 12.01 19.48
N GLN A 55 -4.56 12.33 20.63
CA GLN A 55 -4.02 13.66 20.92
C GLN A 55 -2.85 13.98 19.99
N CYS A 56 -1.88 13.06 19.83
CA CYS A 56 -0.76 13.23 18.90
C CYS A 56 -1.25 13.47 17.47
N TYR A 57 -2.25 12.70 17.01
CA TYR A 57 -2.85 12.90 15.69
C TYR A 57 -3.49 14.29 15.57
N LYS A 58 -4.32 14.69 16.56
CA LYS A 58 -4.96 16.00 16.56
C LYS A 58 -3.96 17.15 16.55
N THR A 59 -2.88 17.05 17.33
CA THR A 59 -1.79 18.04 17.36
C THR A 59 -1.08 18.09 16.01
N ALA A 60 -0.76 16.94 15.41
CA ALA A 60 -0.09 16.88 14.11
C ALA A 60 -0.93 17.49 12.97
N ILE A 61 -2.26 17.35 13.01
CA ILE A 61 -3.15 17.97 12.00
C ILE A 61 -3.34 19.48 12.27
N SER A 62 -3.34 19.88 13.54
CA SER A 62 -3.57 21.28 13.93
C SER A 62 -2.33 22.16 13.77
N ASP A 63 -1.13 21.56 13.79
CA ASP A 63 0.15 22.24 13.65
C ASP A 63 0.49 22.43 12.16
N ASN A 64 -0.20 23.38 11.52
CA ASN A 64 0.05 23.76 10.12
C ASN A 64 1.26 24.71 9.98
N GLY A 65 2.17 24.73 10.97
CA GLY A 65 3.16 25.79 11.11
C GLY A 65 4.48 25.35 11.73
N LYS A 66 5.48 25.13 10.85
CA LYS A 66 6.92 25.18 11.15
C LYS A 66 7.53 23.93 11.78
N GLY A 67 7.42 22.80 11.10
CA GLY A 67 8.32 21.67 11.30
C GLY A 67 7.99 20.57 10.31
N LYS A 68 8.99 20.11 9.53
CA LYS A 68 8.83 18.96 8.63
C LYS A 68 8.58 17.69 9.44
N VAL A 69 7.35 17.48 9.90
CA VAL A 69 6.88 16.16 10.30
C VAL A 69 6.51 15.47 9.00
N LEU A 70 7.28 14.44 8.62
CA LEU A 70 6.89 13.56 7.52
C LEU A 70 5.75 12.67 8.06
N PRO A 71 4.48 12.88 7.65
CA PRO A 71 3.47 11.87 7.96
C PRO A 71 3.90 10.58 7.26
N ILE A 72 3.98 9.48 8.01
CA ILE A 72 4.03 8.15 7.42
C ILE A 72 2.69 7.98 6.73
N ALA A 73 2.67 8.27 5.43
CA ALA A 73 1.53 8.09 4.57
C ALA A 73 1.16 6.61 4.55
N ASN A 74 0.12 6.26 5.30
CA ASN A 74 -0.76 5.16 4.96
C ASN A 74 -2.20 5.65 5.12
N VAL A 75 -2.68 6.22 4.01
CA VAL A 75 -4.03 6.07 3.45
C VAL A 75 -5.20 6.56 4.32
N GLU A 76 -5.62 7.80 4.02
CA GLU A 76 -7.01 8.14 3.67
C GLU A 76 -6.99 9.50 2.96
N LEU A 77 -6.87 9.46 1.63
CA LEU A 77 -7.02 10.65 0.77
C LEU A 77 -8.51 10.92 0.59
N ARG A 78 -9.03 11.91 1.34
CA ARG A 78 -10.13 12.74 0.87
C ARG A 78 -9.56 14.13 0.62
N GLY A 79 -9.42 14.48 -0.65
CA GLY A 79 -8.91 15.75 -1.12
C GLY A 79 -8.20 15.51 -2.45
N ASP A 80 -8.61 16.23 -3.47
CA ASP A 80 -8.21 16.11 -4.87
C ASP A 80 -6.75 16.54 -5.10
N MET A 81 -5.82 15.88 -4.41
CA MET A 81 -4.40 15.87 -4.76
C MET A 81 -4.14 14.56 -5.47
N GLU A 82 -4.09 14.60 -6.81
CA GLU A 82 -3.39 13.58 -7.59
C GLU A 82 -2.03 13.33 -6.90
N PRO A 83 -1.74 12.10 -6.43
CA PRO A 83 -0.46 11.82 -5.82
C PRO A 83 0.61 12.10 -6.87
N GLU A 84 1.50 13.07 -6.62
CA GLU A 84 2.71 13.24 -7.42
C GLU A 84 3.43 11.90 -7.43
N ARG A 85 3.33 11.18 -8.55
CA ARG A 85 4.03 9.92 -8.73
C ARG A 85 5.51 10.22 -8.59
N PRO A 86 6.27 9.47 -7.77
CA PRO A 86 7.71 9.65 -7.69
C PRO A 86 8.27 9.56 -9.10
N GLN A 87 8.90 10.66 -9.54
CA GLN A 87 9.53 10.69 -10.84
C GLN A 87 10.76 9.77 -10.80
N PRO A 88 11.03 9.02 -11.88
CA PRO A 88 12.26 8.24 -11.98
C PRO A 88 13.47 9.12 -11.65
N VAL A 89 14.37 8.61 -10.81
CA VAL A 89 15.63 9.29 -10.46
C VAL A 89 16.57 9.39 -11.67
N GLU A 90 16.33 8.55 -12.68
CA GLU A 90 17.10 8.44 -13.90
C GLU A 90 16.20 8.56 -15.13
N ASP A 91 16.76 9.03 -16.24
CA ASP A 91 16.05 9.07 -17.51
C ASP A 91 15.62 7.65 -17.93
N VAL A 92 14.40 7.54 -18.48
CA VAL A 92 13.83 6.27 -18.92
C VAL A 92 13.65 6.26 -20.43
N LEU A 93 13.87 5.09 -21.01
CA LEU A 93 13.67 4.82 -22.42
C LEU A 93 12.34 4.09 -22.61
N GLN A 94 11.51 4.61 -23.50
CA GLN A 94 10.25 3.98 -23.88
C GLN A 94 10.52 2.89 -24.91
N VAL A 95 10.12 1.66 -24.59
CA VAL A 95 10.30 0.49 -25.44
C VAL A 95 8.92 -0.07 -25.80
N PRO A 96 8.55 -0.11 -27.09
CA PRO A 96 7.32 -0.75 -27.52
C PRO A 96 7.32 -2.24 -27.19
N MET A 97 6.20 -2.70 -26.64
CA MET A 97 5.97 -4.11 -26.33
C MET A 97 5.86 -4.95 -27.61
N GLU A 98 5.17 -4.42 -28.64
CA GLU A 98 5.02 -5.04 -29.95
C GLU A 98 5.41 -4.04 -31.04
N GLU A 99 6.06 -4.52 -32.11
CA GLU A 99 6.41 -3.67 -33.25
C GLU A 99 5.14 -3.11 -33.90
N GLY A 100 5.00 -1.78 -33.90
CA GLY A 100 3.85 -1.07 -34.48
C GLY A 100 2.80 -0.58 -33.49
N ASN A 101 2.87 -0.98 -32.20
CA ASN A 101 1.97 -0.46 -31.17
C ASN A 101 2.70 0.49 -30.22
N ASN A 102 2.40 1.79 -30.34
CA ASN A 102 2.97 2.84 -29.48
C ASN A 102 2.14 3.14 -28.23
N GLU A 103 1.00 2.48 -28.04
CA GLU A 103 0.15 2.66 -26.85
C GLU A 103 0.65 1.83 -25.67
N LYS A 104 1.19 0.63 -25.95
CA LYS A 104 1.68 -0.32 -24.95
C LYS A 104 3.21 -0.27 -24.90
N VAL A 105 3.74 0.59 -24.03
CA VAL A 105 5.19 0.83 -23.88
C VAL A 105 5.70 0.51 -22.48
N PHE A 106 6.89 -0.08 -22.42
CA PHE A 106 7.65 -0.25 -21.18
C PHE A 106 8.60 0.93 -20.97
N GLN A 107 8.86 1.29 -19.71
CA GLN A 107 9.90 2.24 -19.35
C GLN A 107 11.10 1.48 -18.77
N VAL A 108 12.24 1.57 -19.44
CA VAL A 108 13.49 0.91 -19.02
C VAL A 108 14.53 1.98 -18.69
N GLY A 109 15.25 1.82 -17.57
CA GLY A 109 16.27 2.79 -17.15
C GLY A 109 17.34 3.00 -18.22
N SER A 110 17.72 4.25 -18.47
CA SER A 110 18.73 4.61 -19.48
C SER A 110 20.14 4.17 -19.12
N GLN A 111 20.44 4.02 -17.83
CA GLN A 111 21.78 3.65 -17.33
C GLN A 111 22.04 2.14 -17.30
N LEU A 112 21.05 1.33 -17.70
CA LEU A 112 21.21 -0.12 -17.75
C LEU A 112 22.19 -0.52 -18.86
N GLY A 113 23.08 -1.48 -18.58
CA GLY A 113 24.05 -1.96 -19.58
C GLY A 113 23.35 -2.51 -20.82
N GLU A 114 23.96 -2.38 -22.01
CA GLU A 114 23.31 -2.78 -23.27
C GLU A 114 22.85 -4.25 -23.29
N ALA A 115 23.67 -5.15 -22.74
CA ALA A 115 23.33 -6.57 -22.63
C ALA A 115 22.16 -6.82 -21.69
N GLU A 116 22.18 -6.24 -20.48
CA GLU A 116 21.12 -6.37 -19.48
C GLU A 116 19.80 -5.77 -19.97
N LYS A 117 19.88 -4.66 -20.68
CA LYS A 117 18.73 -4.00 -21.30
C LYS A 117 18.11 -4.87 -22.38
N ALA A 118 18.90 -5.51 -23.24
CA ALA A 118 18.40 -6.42 -24.26
C ALA A 118 17.71 -7.65 -23.64
N GLU A 119 18.32 -8.23 -22.59
CA GLU A 119 17.75 -9.37 -21.85
C GLU A 119 16.43 -9.00 -21.18
N LEU A 120 16.38 -7.85 -20.50
CA LEU A 120 15.17 -7.34 -19.85
C LEU A 120 14.05 -7.08 -20.85
N ILE A 121 14.35 -6.44 -22.00
CA ILE A 121 13.34 -6.18 -23.03
C ILE A 121 12.78 -7.49 -23.58
N THR A 122 13.64 -8.47 -23.83
CA THR A 122 13.23 -9.80 -24.32
C THR A 122 12.31 -10.48 -23.31
N PHE A 123 12.74 -10.52 -22.04
CA PHE A 123 11.95 -11.08 -20.95
C PHE A 123 10.56 -10.44 -20.80
N LEU A 124 10.48 -9.11 -20.87
CA LEU A 124 9.20 -8.39 -20.77
C LEU A 124 8.27 -8.66 -21.95
N ARG A 125 8.82 -8.85 -23.15
CA ARG A 125 8.04 -9.22 -24.35
C ARG A 125 7.54 -10.66 -24.29
N ASP A 126 8.35 -11.57 -23.78
CA ASP A 126 7.97 -12.98 -23.63
C ASP A 126 6.86 -13.18 -22.60
N ASN A 127 6.77 -12.31 -21.58
CA ASN A 127 5.77 -12.36 -20.51
C ASN A 127 4.66 -11.31 -20.70
N LYS A 128 4.29 -11.03 -21.95
CA LYS A 128 3.34 -9.96 -22.28
C LYS A 128 1.94 -10.15 -21.70
N ASP A 129 1.53 -11.40 -21.47
CA ASP A 129 0.24 -11.83 -20.94
C ASP A 129 0.07 -11.58 -19.43
N VAL A 130 1.17 -11.34 -18.72
CA VAL A 130 1.16 -11.03 -17.26
C VAL A 130 0.68 -9.60 -17.00
N PHE A 131 0.82 -8.70 -17.97
CA PHE A 131 0.47 -7.29 -17.83
C PHE A 131 -0.96 -7.02 -18.30
N ALA A 132 -1.68 -6.22 -17.52
CA ALA A 132 -2.99 -5.69 -17.91
C ALA A 132 -2.89 -4.18 -18.14
N TRP A 133 -3.34 -3.73 -19.30
CA TRP A 133 -3.32 -2.31 -19.71
C TRP A 133 -4.63 -1.59 -19.39
N SER A 134 -5.68 -2.36 -19.11
CA SER A 134 -6.95 -1.86 -18.61
C SER A 134 -7.51 -2.82 -17.57
N ALA A 135 -8.49 -2.35 -16.78
CA ALA A 135 -9.20 -3.20 -15.83
C ALA A 135 -9.96 -4.36 -16.50
N GLU A 136 -10.26 -4.25 -17.80
CA GLU A 136 -10.98 -5.26 -18.58
C GLU A 136 -10.08 -6.42 -18.99
N GLU A 137 -8.77 -6.19 -19.12
CA GLU A 137 -7.79 -7.20 -19.50
C GLU A 137 -7.41 -8.13 -18.32
N VAL A 138 -7.76 -7.77 -17.08
CA VAL A 138 -7.47 -8.59 -15.90
C VAL A 138 -8.50 -9.72 -15.80
N PRO A 139 -8.12 -10.99 -16.02
CA PRO A 139 -9.01 -12.10 -15.70
C PRO A 139 -9.22 -12.10 -14.18
N GLY A 140 -10.47 -11.88 -13.75
CA GLY A 140 -10.81 -12.01 -12.34
C GLY A 140 -10.42 -13.38 -11.79
N ILE A 141 -10.20 -13.47 -10.48
CA ILE A 141 -9.96 -14.77 -9.82
C ILE A 141 -11.21 -15.63 -9.99
N SER A 142 -11.04 -16.86 -10.47
CA SER A 142 -12.18 -17.78 -10.62
C SER A 142 -12.91 -17.94 -9.27
N PRO A 143 -14.25 -17.85 -9.24
CA PRO A 143 -15.03 -18.13 -8.04
C PRO A 143 -14.80 -19.53 -7.46
N ASP A 144 -14.32 -20.48 -8.27
CA ASP A 144 -13.94 -21.83 -7.82
C ASP A 144 -12.66 -21.84 -6.97
N VAL A 145 -11.78 -20.85 -7.18
CA VAL A 145 -10.54 -20.68 -6.41
C VAL A 145 -10.84 -20.03 -5.06
N MET A 146 -11.60 -18.93 -5.07
CA MET A 146 -12.00 -18.24 -3.85
C MET A 146 -13.28 -17.44 -4.07
N VAL A 147 -14.29 -17.68 -3.23
CA VAL A 147 -15.49 -16.84 -3.15
C VAL A 147 -15.74 -16.44 -1.71
N HIS A 148 -16.05 -15.16 -1.51
CA HIS A 148 -16.58 -14.70 -0.22
C HIS A 148 -18.10 -14.81 -0.24
N LYS A 149 -18.66 -15.62 0.67
CA LYS A 149 -20.10 -15.65 0.91
C LYS A 149 -20.43 -14.69 2.05
N LEU A 150 -21.28 -13.71 1.76
CA LEU A 150 -21.88 -12.89 2.80
C LEU A 150 -22.93 -13.73 3.55
N SER A 151 -22.89 -13.70 4.88
CA SER A 151 -23.91 -14.34 5.73
C SER A 151 -25.20 -13.51 5.69
N VAL A 152 -25.97 -13.67 4.61
CA VAL A 152 -27.27 -13.00 4.41
C VAL A 152 -28.39 -14.00 4.65
N ASP A 153 -29.43 -13.57 5.35
CA ASP A 153 -30.66 -14.35 5.52
C ASP A 153 -31.43 -14.42 4.18
N PRO A 154 -31.59 -15.61 3.57
CA PRO A 154 -32.27 -15.75 2.28
C PRO A 154 -33.77 -15.46 2.35
N ALA A 155 -34.38 -15.47 3.54
CA ALA A 155 -35.78 -15.10 3.72
C ALA A 155 -35.99 -13.58 3.68
N ARG A 156 -34.90 -12.79 3.76
CA ARG A 156 -34.98 -11.33 3.76
C ARG A 156 -35.02 -10.78 2.32
N PRO A 157 -36.02 -9.96 1.96
CA PRO A 157 -36.14 -9.45 0.60
C PRO A 157 -34.98 -8.48 0.27
N PRO A 158 -34.49 -8.50 -0.98
CA PRO A 158 -33.43 -7.58 -1.42
C PRO A 158 -33.92 -6.14 -1.34
N THR A 159 -33.09 -5.26 -0.76
CA THR A 159 -33.38 -3.83 -0.66
C THR A 159 -32.60 -3.05 -1.71
N ARG A 160 -33.29 -2.44 -2.68
CA ARG A 160 -32.66 -1.56 -3.66
C ARG A 160 -32.52 -0.14 -3.08
N GLN A 161 -31.31 0.27 -2.75
CA GLN A 161 -31.05 1.66 -2.33
C GLN A 161 -31.06 2.59 -3.55
N LYS A 162 -31.69 3.76 -3.42
CA LYS A 162 -31.67 4.78 -4.48
C LYS A 162 -30.23 5.29 -4.64
N LYS A 163 -29.76 5.41 -5.89
CA LYS A 163 -28.46 6.03 -6.21
C LYS A 163 -28.43 7.41 -5.55
N ARG A 164 -27.42 7.69 -4.72
CA ARG A 164 -27.18 9.03 -4.21
C ARG A 164 -26.68 9.89 -5.37
N ASN A 165 -27.23 11.08 -5.52
CA ASN A 165 -26.67 12.07 -6.42
C ASN A 165 -25.35 12.54 -5.80
N PHE A 166 -24.24 12.14 -6.40
CA PHE A 166 -22.96 12.76 -6.14
C PHE A 166 -22.92 14.06 -6.94
N THR A 167 -22.52 15.16 -6.31
CA THR A 167 -22.17 16.38 -7.03
C THR A 167 -20.96 16.09 -7.93
N PRO A 168 -20.86 16.73 -9.12
CA PRO A 168 -19.67 16.62 -9.93
C PRO A 168 -18.43 17.07 -9.13
N GLU A 169 -17.31 16.39 -9.34
CA GLU A 169 -16.01 16.79 -8.83
C GLU A 169 -15.68 18.22 -9.29
N ARG A 170 -15.00 18.98 -8.45
CA ARG A 170 -14.85 20.43 -8.55
C ARG A 170 -13.47 20.82 -9.02
#